data_AF-A0A196SCS3-F1
#
_entry.id   AF-A0A196SCS3-F1
#
_cell.length_a   1.000
_cell.length_b   1.000
_cell.length_c   1.000
_cell.angle_alpha   90.00
_cell.angle_beta   90.00
_cell.angle_gamma   90.00
#
_symmetry.space_group_name_H-M   'P 1'
#
loop_
_entity.id
_entity.type
_entity.pdbx_description
1 polymer ?
#
loop_
_entity_poly.entity_id
_entity_poly.type
_entity_poly.pdbx_seq_one_letter_code
_entity_poly.pdbx_strand_id
1 'polypeptide(L)'
;MSIRYGLQPQDLVVKSISVGTAFRKKGLDIRGHGHMGLKIRSYSNVHVIVEEGKPKLSKYGEKRRAAKLEKQARIKRDSFPLFVGKTIQ
;
A
#
# COMPACT_ATOMS: atom_id res chain seq x y z
N MET A 1 -0.48 10.77 15.36
CA MET A 1 -1.53 10.80 14.32
C MET A 1 -2.79 10.20 14.94
N SER A 2 -3.69 11.02 15.48
CA SER A 2 -4.88 10.52 16.19
C SER A 2 -6.05 10.41 15.22
N ILE A 3 -6.61 9.22 15.05
CA ILE A 3 -7.82 9.00 14.27
C ILE A 3 -8.98 9.59 15.09
N ARG A 4 -9.66 10.59 14.52
CA ARG A 4 -10.88 11.18 15.10
C ARG A 4 -12.11 10.48 14.50
N TYR A 5 -13.23 10.54 15.23
CA TYR A 5 -14.60 10.24 14.75
C TYR A 5 -15.12 8.80 14.80
N GLY A 6 -14.56 7.92 15.63
CA GLY A 6 -15.13 6.57 15.81
C GLY A 6 -14.96 5.64 14.61
N LEU A 7 -14.09 6.02 13.67
CA LEU A 7 -13.77 5.22 12.50
C LEU A 7 -12.82 4.08 12.87
N GLN A 8 -13.11 2.85 12.45
CA GLN A 8 -12.25 1.70 12.74
C GLN A 8 -11.05 1.67 11.79
N PRO A 9 -9.80 1.75 12.29
CA PRO A 9 -8.62 1.86 11.43
C PRO A 9 -8.43 0.66 10.48
N GLN A 10 -9.01 -0.49 10.84
CA GLN A 10 -8.91 -1.76 10.11
C GLN A 10 -9.81 -1.80 8.88
N ASP A 11 -10.88 -1.00 8.87
CA ASP A 11 -11.89 -0.94 7.81
C ASP A 11 -11.75 0.32 6.93
N LEU A 12 -10.69 1.11 7.13
CA LEU A 12 -10.42 2.28 6.31
C LEU A 12 -9.76 1.87 4.98
N VAL A 13 -10.35 2.35 3.89
CA VAL A 13 -9.84 2.16 2.53
C VAL A 13 -9.60 3.52 1.90
N VAL A 14 -8.51 3.64 1.15
CA VAL A 14 -8.22 4.86 0.39
C VAL A 14 -9.20 4.95 -0.79
N LYS A 15 -10.05 5.97 -0.76
CA LYS A 15 -11.00 6.27 -1.83
C LYS A 15 -10.31 7.01 -2.98
N SER A 16 -9.55 8.04 -2.65
CA SER A 16 -8.86 8.87 -3.64
C SER A 16 -7.64 9.55 -3.05
N ILE A 17 -6.63 9.73 -3.90
CA ILE A 17 -5.42 10.49 -3.60
C ILE A 17 -5.34 11.62 -4.60
N SER A 18 -5.15 12.85 -4.13
CA SER A 18 -4.90 14.00 -4.98
C SER A 18 -3.63 14.72 -4.56
N VAL A 19 -2.90 15.23 -5.54
CA VAL A 19 -1.66 15.99 -5.34
C VAL A 19 -1.90 17.40 -5.84
N GLY A 20 -1.92 18.35 -4.92
CA GLY A 20 -1.99 19.78 -5.22
C GLY A 20 -0.59 20.38 -5.33
N THR A 21 -0.44 21.40 -6.18
CA THR A 21 0.77 22.23 -6.15
C THR A 21 0.67 23.20 -4.97
N ALA A 22 1.74 23.32 -4.18
CA ALA A 22 1.75 24.17 -2.99
C ALA A 22 2.49 25.49 -3.27
N PHE A 23 3.82 25.49 -3.20
CA PHE A 23 4.63 26.66 -3.51
C PHE A 23 6.00 26.25 -4.06
N ARG A 24 6.64 27.17 -4.78
CA ARG A 24 8.00 26.99 -5.31
C ARG A 24 8.95 27.93 -4.56
N LYS A 25 9.93 27.37 -3.86
CA LYS A 25 11.00 28.14 -3.21
C LYS A 25 12.14 28.34 -4.19
N LYS A 26 12.40 29.60 -4.55
CA LYS A 26 13.55 29.99 -5.37
C LYS A 26 14.76 30.26 -4.46
N GLY A 27 15.93 29.86 -4.89
CA GLY A 27 17.21 30.12 -4.25
C GLY A 27 18.28 30.43 -5.29
N LEU A 28 19.34 31.11 -4.85
CA LEU A 28 20.49 31.40 -5.70
C LEU A 28 21.32 30.12 -5.89
N ASP A 29 21.76 29.87 -7.13
CA ASP A 29 22.68 28.78 -7.46
C ASP A 29 23.98 29.39 -7.97
N ILE A 30 25.01 29.47 -7.12
CA ILE A 30 26.31 30.02 -7.53
C ILE A 30 27.12 28.89 -8.15
N ARG A 31 27.62 29.12 -9.37
CA ARG A 31 28.41 28.16 -10.16
C ARG A 31 29.81 28.73 -10.40
N GLY A 32 30.75 27.87 -10.83
CA GLY A 32 32.11 28.29 -11.17
C GLY A 32 32.16 29.30 -12.33
N HIS A 33 33.30 29.97 -12.49
CA HIS A 33 33.56 30.95 -13.56
C HIS A 33 32.62 32.17 -13.59
N GLY A 34 32.12 32.61 -12.43
CA GLY A 34 31.24 33.77 -12.33
C GLY A 34 29.80 33.52 -12.82
N HIS A 35 29.44 32.26 -13.09
CA HIS A 35 28.09 31.90 -13.48
C HIS A 35 27.14 31.82 -12.29
N MET A 36 25.91 32.27 -12.51
CA MET A 36 24.84 32.21 -11.52
C MET A 36 23.57 31.67 -12.17
N GLY A 37 22.91 30.76 -11.47
CA GLY A 37 21.65 30.14 -11.85
C GLY A 37 20.59 30.31 -10.77
N LEU A 38 19.44 29.69 -11.02
CA LEU A 38 18.28 29.77 -10.14
C LEU A 38 17.88 28.36 -9.70
N LYS A 39 18.02 28.08 -8.40
CA LYS A 39 17.63 26.80 -7.79
C LYS A 39 16.15 26.86 -7.42
N ILE A 40 15.35 25.96 -7.98
CA ILE A 40 13.91 25.90 -7.70
C ILE A 40 13.61 24.61 -6.93
N ARG A 41 13.05 24.74 -5.73
CA ARG A 41 12.46 23.62 -4.97
C ARG A 41 10.95 23.71 -5.06
N SER A 42 10.32 22.68 -5.61
CA SER A 42 8.86 22.58 -5.69
C SER A 42 8.32 21.80 -4.51
N TYR A 43 7.27 22.33 -3.88
CA TYR A 43 6.53 21.68 -2.82
C TYR A 43 5.12 21.35 -3.31
N SER A 44 4.60 20.21 -2.85
CA SER A 44 3.27 19.73 -3.20
C SER A 44 2.52 19.33 -1.94
N ASN A 45 1.22 19.58 -1.94
CA ASN A 45 0.30 19.11 -0.91
C ASN A 45 -0.28 17.77 -1.35
N VAL A 46 -0.34 16.80 -0.43
CA VAL A 46 -0.95 15.49 -0.69
C VAL A 46 -2.22 15.41 0.14
N HIS A 47 -3.35 15.23 -0.54
CA HIS A 47 -4.64 15.00 0.09
C HIS A 47 -5.03 13.53 -0.12
N VAL A 48 -5.30 12.85 0.99
CA VAL A 48 -5.76 11.46 0.99
C VAL A 48 -7.16 11.43 1.58
N ILE A 49 -8.11 10.93 0.80
CA ILE A 49 -9.49 10.73 1.24
C ILE A 49 -9.67 9.24 1.51
N VAL A 50 -10.09 8.93 2.74
CA VAL A 50 -10.38 7.58 3.20
C VAL A 50 -11.87 7.43 3.47
N GLU A 51 -12.40 6.24 3.20
CA GLU A 51 -13.77 5.85 3.51
C GLU A 51 -13.78 4.53 4.28
N GLU A 52 -14.80 4.32 5.11
CA GLU A 52 -15.03 3.01 5.71
C GLU A 52 -15.67 2.07 4.71
N GLY A 53 -15.06 0.90 4.57
CA GLY A 53 -15.59 -0.15 3.72
C GLY A 53 -14.71 -1.38 3.73
N LYS A 54 -15.32 -2.53 3.45
CA LYS A 54 -14.52 -3.72 3.18
C LYS A 54 -13.65 -3.44 1.95
N PRO A 55 -12.34 -3.70 1.98
CA PRO A 55 -11.48 -3.49 0.83
C PRO A 55 -12.04 -4.28 -0.35
N LYS A 56 -12.60 -3.57 -1.33
CA LYS A 56 -13.01 -4.16 -2.60
C LYS A 56 -11.73 -4.59 -3.30
N LEU A 57 -11.46 -5.89 -3.29
CA LEU A 57 -10.40 -6.43 -4.12
C LEU A 57 -10.77 -6.18 -5.58
N SER A 58 -9.81 -5.74 -6.38
CA SER A 58 -9.97 -5.78 -7.82
C SER A 58 -10.26 -7.23 -8.26
N LYS A 59 -10.93 -7.44 -9.40
CA LYS A 59 -11.15 -8.78 -9.98
C LYS A 59 -9.86 -9.63 -10.04
N TYR A 60 -8.69 -8.98 -10.16
CA TYR A 60 -7.37 -9.62 -10.13
C TYR A 60 -6.93 -10.01 -8.70
N GLY A 61 -7.19 -9.16 -7.71
CA GLY A 61 -6.90 -9.44 -6.29
C GLY A 61 -7.72 -10.61 -5.73
N GLU A 62 -8.99 -10.71 -6.12
CA GLU A 62 -9.87 -11.83 -5.74
C GLU A 62 -9.33 -13.16 -6.28
N LYS A 63 -8.93 -13.20 -7.56
CA LYS A 63 -8.31 -14.37 -8.19
C LYS A 63 -7.02 -14.80 -7.48
N ARG A 64 -6.17 -13.85 -7.06
CA ARG A 64 -4.96 -14.16 -6.29
C ARG A 64 -5.25 -14.72 -4.89
N ARG A 65 -6.25 -14.18 -4.19
CA ARG A 65 -6.67 -14.71 -2.88
C ARG A 65 -7.23 -16.13 -3.02
N ALA A 66 -8.08 -16.37 -4.01
CA ALA A 66 -8.63 -17.69 -4.30
C ALA A 66 -7.53 -18.71 -4.61
N ALA A 67 -6.58 -18.37 -5.49
CA ALA A 67 -5.45 -19.24 -5.83
C ALA A 67 -4.52 -19.54 -4.64
N LYS A 68 -4.35 -18.57 -3.73
CA LYS A 68 -3.55 -18.76 -2.50
C LYS A 68 -4.26 -19.69 -1.52
N LEU A 69 -5.57 -19.56 -1.37
CA LEU A 69 -6.41 -20.45 -0.56
C LEU A 69 -6.41 -21.88 -1.10
N GLU A 70 -6.54 -22.04 -2.42
CA GLU A 70 -6.51 -23.34 -3.08
C GLU A 70 -5.15 -24.04 -2.90
N LYS A 71 -4.04 -23.30 -3.06
CA LYS A 71 -2.69 -23.82 -2.78
C LYS A 71 -2.54 -24.22 -1.31
N GLN A 72 -3.05 -23.44 -0.37
CA GLN A 72 -3.00 -23.80 1.06
C GLN A 72 -3.85 -25.03 1.38
N ALA A 73 -5.03 -25.16 0.78
CA ALA A 73 -5.87 -26.35 0.94
C ALA A 73 -5.21 -27.60 0.35
N ARG A 74 -4.51 -27.46 -0.79
CA ARG A 74 -3.74 -28.54 -1.40
C ARG A 74 -2.56 -28.97 -0.53
N ILE A 75 -1.76 -28.00 -0.06
CA ILE A 75 -0.65 -28.26 0.88
C ILE A 75 -1.15 -28.94 2.15
N LYS A 76 -2.28 -28.50 2.73
CA LYS A 76 -2.89 -29.18 3.87
C LYS A 76 -3.26 -30.63 3.53
N ARG A 77 -3.98 -30.87 2.43
CA ARG A 77 -4.32 -32.25 1.99
C ARG A 77 -3.10 -33.12 1.75
N ASP A 78 -2.04 -32.58 1.16
CA ASP A 78 -0.80 -33.31 0.85
C ASP A 78 0.10 -33.50 2.09
N SER A 79 -0.06 -32.67 3.11
CA SER A 79 0.61 -32.83 4.42
C SER A 79 -0.11 -33.80 5.36
N PHE A 80 -1.40 -34.08 5.13
CA PHE A 80 -2.21 -34.97 5.96
C PHE A 80 -2.05 -36.49 5.74
N PRO A 81 -1.43 -37.05 4.67
CA PRO A 81 -1.27 -38.50 4.55
C PRO A 81 0.03 -39.02 5.21
N LEU A 82 0.93 -38.16 5.69
CA LEU A 82 2.21 -38.61 6.27
C LEU A 82 2.13 -39.06 7.74
N PHE A 83 0.98 -38.94 8.41
CA PHE A 83 0.85 -39.28 9.84
C PHE A 83 -0.11 -40.43 10.19
N VAL A 84 -0.79 -41.05 9.22
CA VAL A 84 -1.78 -42.13 9.52
C VAL A 84 -1.28 -43.54 9.15
N GLY A 85 -0.03 -43.70 8.71
CA GLY A 85 0.48 -44.98 8.18
C GLY A 85 1.68 -45.61 8.88
N LYS A 86 2.11 -45.14 10.06
CA LYS A 86 3.24 -45.75 10.80
C LYS A 86 2.94 -45.92 12.28
N THR A 87 2.01 -46.81 12.57
CA THR A 87 1.82 -47.53 13.85
C THR A 87 1.02 -48.78 13.45
N ILE A 88 1.31 -50.03 13.80
CA ILE A 88 2.22 -50.76 14.68
C ILE A 88 2.21 -52.20 14.13
N GLN A 89 3.37 -52.87 14.19
CA GLN A 89 3.63 -54.33 14.17
C GLN A 89 3.15 -55.20 12.99
#